data_AF-A0A849UCE6-F1
#
_entry.id   AF-A0A849UCE6-F1
#
_cell.length_a   1.000
_cell.length_b   1.000
_cell.length_c   1.000
_cell.angle_alpha   90.00
_cell.angle_beta   90.00
_cell.angle_gamma   90.00
#
_symmetry.space_group_name_H-M   'P 1'
#
loop_
_entity.id
_entity.type
_entity.pdbx_description
1 polymer ?
#
loop_
_entity_poly.entity_id
_entity_poly.type
_entity_poly.pdbx_seq_one_letter_code
_entity_poly.pdbx_strand_id
1 'polypeptide(L)'
;MSYFLWIEDFENSPKITATEVLGGINMDAQQFADHKQQLKKNLSAQGIYIELSFQDGLGFIRQNLGKIDYIILDIDLAAYSKGGTINADVLTLLETFQNYKKPVDETEEEQQLEQECAKLKALAGYYLYTELVVELGFPKQHILFCSNHGENSTSTREAFKTAKIALPTIYEKSAPEVQAWVKASYENPYSRLRRGIIEGCQYLKTLSEEKLRFKEFIKDLEKKPSIEDLHDYLDVLEQFLPLSIHVNNDSTTLHKLFIRILAHEWEAAEPKQLNNQKELFAFSWIMKMTRNWLAHSKVFEQLAPQDVAFLFIVNMRAMFDLGDDLLPYEKHLLSLFANVISAEEMTNRIGDNPKKRNDRNPTGRNIPLVENYAFLLKATGNTWQAINYHDALNNLQKNKDKVSDSELLIKGLYQTFWFLTSSGGVYIPPNDDQIKDFVALNYQFKHFDYKKTGYIFELARHIYNTSFLDAHA
;
A
#
# COMPACT_ATOMS: atom_id res chain seq x y z
N MET A 1 -3.04 -5.12 0.29
CA MET A 1 -2.61 -6.46 -0.17
C MET A 1 -1.93 -6.34 -1.53
N SER A 2 -0.89 -7.10 -1.83
CA SER A 2 -0.29 -7.07 -3.17
C SER A 2 -1.19 -7.75 -4.21
N TYR A 3 -1.10 -7.36 -5.48
CA TYR A 3 -1.95 -7.92 -6.53
C TYR A 3 -1.24 -9.00 -7.34
N PHE A 4 -1.98 -10.04 -7.70
CA PHE A 4 -1.48 -11.22 -8.40
C PHE A 4 -2.18 -11.42 -9.74
N LEU A 5 -1.43 -11.85 -10.75
CA LEU A 5 -1.98 -12.61 -11.86
C LEU A 5 -1.70 -14.09 -11.63
N TRP A 6 -2.72 -14.93 -11.70
CA TRP A 6 -2.58 -16.37 -11.65
C TRP A 6 -3.05 -16.96 -12.98
N ILE A 7 -2.11 -17.49 -13.75
CA ILE A 7 -2.39 -18.13 -15.04
C ILE A 7 -2.42 -19.64 -14.80
N GLU A 8 -3.60 -20.21 -14.90
CA GLU A 8 -3.89 -21.58 -14.45
C GLU A 8 -5.14 -22.10 -15.15
N ASP A 9 -5.02 -23.26 -15.80
CA ASP A 9 -6.14 -23.86 -16.50
C ASP A 9 -7.00 -24.76 -15.60
N PHE A 10 -6.56 -25.11 -14.38
CA PHE A 10 -7.26 -25.95 -13.42
C PHE A 10 -7.79 -27.24 -14.05
N GLU A 11 -6.91 -28.13 -14.50
CA GLU A 11 -7.32 -29.45 -14.99
C GLU A 11 -8.08 -30.27 -13.94
N ASN A 12 -7.75 -30.06 -12.66
CA ASN A 12 -8.37 -30.69 -11.49
C ASN A 12 -9.44 -29.77 -10.86
N SER A 13 -9.81 -30.04 -9.60
CA SER A 13 -10.72 -29.17 -8.83
C SER A 13 -10.10 -27.77 -8.62
N PRO A 14 -10.73 -26.70 -9.15
CA PRO A 14 -10.25 -25.34 -8.95
C PRO A 14 -10.20 -24.93 -7.48
N LYS A 15 -11.13 -25.45 -6.66
CA LYS A 15 -11.17 -25.20 -5.23
C LYS A 15 -9.98 -25.81 -4.50
N ILE A 16 -9.65 -27.07 -4.79
CA ILE A 16 -8.53 -27.78 -4.16
C ILE A 16 -7.23 -27.06 -4.53
N THR A 17 -6.99 -26.81 -5.82
CA THR A 17 -5.78 -26.13 -6.28
C THR A 17 -5.65 -24.72 -5.68
N ALA A 18 -6.74 -23.94 -5.61
CA ALA A 18 -6.73 -22.63 -4.96
C ALA A 18 -6.44 -22.72 -3.46
N THR A 19 -6.94 -23.74 -2.77
CA THR A 19 -6.65 -23.98 -1.36
C THR A 19 -5.19 -24.35 -1.16
N GLU A 20 -4.62 -25.18 -2.04
CA GLU A 20 -3.22 -25.59 -1.99
C GLU A 20 -2.26 -24.43 -2.25
N VAL A 21 -2.55 -23.57 -3.22
CA VAL A 21 -1.68 -22.45 -3.61
C VAL A 21 -1.86 -21.23 -2.70
N LEU A 22 -3.11 -20.85 -2.43
CA LEU A 22 -3.46 -19.62 -1.71
C LEU A 22 -3.77 -19.84 -0.22
N GLY A 23 -3.75 -21.08 0.27
CA GLY A 23 -4.10 -21.42 1.66
C GLY A 23 -3.23 -20.77 2.73
N GLY A 24 -2.05 -20.26 2.35
CA GLY A 24 -1.20 -19.45 3.24
C GLY A 24 -1.77 -18.05 3.53
N ILE A 25 -2.72 -17.56 2.73
CA ILE A 25 -3.37 -16.26 2.91
C ILE A 25 -4.65 -16.47 3.74
N ASN A 26 -4.88 -15.59 4.73
CA ASN A 26 -6.12 -15.58 5.52
C ASN A 26 -7.32 -15.14 4.66
N MET A 27 -7.85 -16.03 3.84
CA MET A 27 -9.05 -15.83 3.03
C MET A 27 -10.21 -16.69 3.57
N ASP A 28 -11.43 -16.20 3.43
CA ASP A 28 -12.62 -16.98 3.75
C ASP A 28 -12.72 -18.18 2.79
N ALA A 29 -12.92 -19.38 3.33
CA ALA A 29 -13.08 -20.61 2.56
C ALA A 29 -14.23 -20.54 1.53
N GLN A 30 -15.22 -19.66 1.75
CA GLN A 30 -16.30 -19.41 0.79
C GLN A 30 -15.83 -18.72 -0.50
N GLN A 31 -14.65 -18.10 -0.50
CA GLN A 31 -14.06 -17.49 -1.70
C GLN A 31 -13.59 -18.55 -2.70
N PHE A 32 -13.27 -19.76 -2.25
CA PHE A 32 -12.80 -20.84 -3.12
C PHE A 32 -13.98 -21.66 -3.67
N ALA A 33 -14.20 -21.55 -4.98
CA ALA A 33 -15.26 -22.22 -5.71
C ALA A 33 -14.69 -23.24 -6.72
N ASP A 34 -15.39 -24.36 -6.91
CA ASP A 34 -15.03 -25.36 -7.94
C ASP A 34 -15.38 -24.91 -9.37
N HIS A 35 -16.22 -23.89 -9.53
CA HIS A 35 -16.51 -23.33 -10.84
C HIS A 35 -15.50 -22.24 -11.20
N LYS A 36 -14.67 -22.44 -12.23
CA LYS A 36 -13.55 -21.55 -12.63
C LYS A 36 -13.94 -20.07 -12.73
N GLN A 37 -15.07 -19.76 -13.36
CA GLN A 37 -15.54 -18.38 -13.49
C GLN A 37 -15.99 -17.76 -12.16
N GLN A 38 -16.56 -18.56 -11.26
CA GLN A 38 -16.95 -18.08 -9.94
C GLN A 38 -15.71 -17.82 -9.08
N LEU A 39 -14.71 -18.71 -9.15
CA LEU A 39 -13.42 -18.54 -8.49
C LEU A 39 -12.72 -17.27 -8.97
N LYS A 40 -12.62 -17.07 -10.29
CA LYS A 40 -12.07 -15.84 -10.91
C LYS A 40 -12.76 -14.59 -10.37
N LYS A 41 -14.09 -14.57 -10.33
CA LYS A 41 -14.87 -13.45 -9.80
C LYS A 41 -14.58 -13.22 -8.30
N ASN A 42 -14.64 -14.26 -7.48
CA ASN A 42 -14.39 -14.16 -6.04
C ASN A 42 -13.00 -13.60 -5.72
N LEU A 43 -11.96 -14.13 -6.38
CA LEU A 43 -10.57 -13.77 -6.12
C LEU A 43 -10.19 -12.39 -6.68
N SER A 44 -10.87 -11.92 -7.73
CA SER A 44 -10.66 -10.57 -8.27
C SER A 44 -10.92 -9.45 -7.25
N ALA A 45 -11.90 -9.62 -6.36
CA ALA A 45 -12.18 -8.70 -5.27
C ALA A 45 -11.06 -8.63 -4.22
N GLN A 46 -10.15 -9.60 -4.24
CA GLN A 46 -8.98 -9.71 -3.36
C GLN A 46 -7.68 -9.36 -4.11
N GLY A 47 -7.78 -8.78 -5.31
CA GLY A 47 -6.63 -8.40 -6.12
C GLY A 47 -5.90 -9.58 -6.77
N ILE A 48 -6.54 -10.75 -6.86
CA ILE A 48 -6.01 -11.94 -7.53
C ILE A 48 -6.78 -12.14 -8.84
N TYR A 49 -6.15 -11.81 -9.96
CA TYR A 49 -6.69 -11.97 -11.30
C TYR A 49 -6.36 -13.37 -11.82
N ILE A 50 -7.34 -14.12 -12.30
CA ILE A 50 -7.13 -15.47 -12.84
C ILE A 50 -7.31 -15.45 -14.35
N GLU A 51 -6.36 -16.01 -15.09
CA GLU A 51 -6.51 -16.29 -16.51
C GLU A 51 -6.41 -17.79 -16.78
N LEU A 52 -7.35 -18.32 -17.57
CA LEU A 52 -7.64 -19.75 -17.65
C LEU A 52 -6.99 -20.46 -18.85
N SER A 53 -6.23 -19.73 -19.66
CA SER A 53 -5.56 -20.24 -20.84
C SER A 53 -4.31 -19.42 -21.14
N PHE A 54 -3.43 -19.96 -21.97
CA PHE A 54 -2.26 -19.24 -22.48
C PHE A 54 -2.67 -17.94 -23.18
N GLN A 55 -3.68 -18.01 -24.05
CA GLN A 55 -4.19 -16.84 -24.78
C GLN A 55 -4.65 -15.71 -23.84
N ASP A 56 -5.45 -16.06 -22.83
CA ASP A 56 -6.00 -15.08 -21.90
C ASP A 56 -4.88 -14.48 -21.02
N GLY A 57 -3.94 -15.33 -20.59
CA GLY A 57 -2.75 -14.91 -19.86
C GLY A 57 -1.86 -13.94 -20.66
N LEU A 58 -1.57 -14.26 -21.93
CA LEU A 58 -0.79 -13.41 -22.82
C LEU A 58 -1.49 -12.06 -23.06
N GLY A 59 -2.80 -12.09 -23.29
CA GLY A 59 -3.61 -10.87 -23.46
C GLY A 59 -3.57 -9.98 -22.21
N PHE A 60 -3.68 -10.58 -21.02
CA PHE A 60 -3.56 -9.83 -19.77
C PHE A 60 -2.16 -9.23 -19.63
N ILE A 61 -1.11 -10.00 -19.86
CA ILE A 61 0.28 -9.54 -19.73
C ILE A 61 0.55 -8.33 -20.61
N ARG A 62 0.11 -8.36 -21.88
CA ARG A 62 0.37 -7.25 -22.82
C ARG A 62 -0.41 -5.98 -22.50
N GLN A 63 -1.60 -6.10 -21.91
CA GLN A 63 -2.52 -4.97 -21.75
C GLN A 63 -2.60 -4.43 -20.32
N ASN A 64 -2.28 -5.26 -19.32
CA ASN A 64 -2.65 -5.03 -17.93
C ASN A 64 -1.50 -5.31 -16.95
N LEU A 65 -0.25 -5.46 -17.40
CA LEU A 65 0.89 -5.77 -16.51
C LEU A 65 1.04 -4.78 -15.34
N GLY A 66 0.75 -3.49 -15.56
CA GLY A 66 0.81 -2.47 -14.49
C GLY A 66 -0.19 -2.68 -13.35
N LYS A 67 -1.21 -3.51 -13.53
CA LYS A 67 -2.25 -3.80 -12.52
C LYS A 67 -1.81 -4.83 -11.48
N ILE A 68 -0.69 -5.52 -11.69
CA ILE A 68 -0.24 -6.60 -10.81
C ILE A 68 1.15 -6.33 -10.26
N ASP A 69 1.48 -7.05 -9.18
CA ASP A 69 2.79 -7.00 -8.54
C ASP A 69 3.52 -8.33 -8.66
N TYR A 70 2.77 -9.44 -8.68
CA TYR A 70 3.27 -10.81 -8.70
C TYR A 70 2.52 -11.68 -9.72
N ILE A 71 3.16 -12.76 -10.17
CA ILE A 71 2.59 -13.73 -11.10
C ILE A 71 2.77 -15.14 -10.54
N ILE A 72 1.70 -15.94 -10.55
CA ILE A 72 1.75 -17.39 -10.37
C ILE A 72 1.46 -18.01 -11.73
N LEU A 73 2.36 -18.85 -12.22
CA LEU A 73 2.34 -19.35 -13.59
C LEU A 73 2.39 -20.88 -13.59
N ASP A 74 1.36 -21.51 -14.17
CA ASP A 74 1.46 -22.92 -14.56
C ASP A 74 2.38 -23.06 -15.79
N ILE A 75 3.11 -24.17 -15.84
CA ILE A 75 3.99 -24.49 -16.97
C ILE A 75 3.23 -25.08 -18.15
N ASP A 76 2.11 -25.73 -17.84
CA ASP A 76 1.28 -26.48 -18.78
C ASP A 76 -0.08 -25.81 -18.87
N LEU A 77 -0.39 -25.18 -20.00
CA LEU A 77 -1.60 -24.39 -20.16
C LEU A 77 -2.23 -24.67 -21.51
N ALA A 78 -3.54 -24.92 -21.52
CA ALA A 78 -4.30 -24.93 -22.77
C ALA A 78 -4.07 -23.64 -23.58
N ALA A 79 -3.80 -23.79 -24.89
CA ALA A 79 -3.52 -22.67 -25.79
C ALA A 79 -4.64 -21.60 -25.77
N TYR A 80 -5.89 -22.05 -25.72
CA TYR A 80 -7.09 -21.22 -25.63
C TYR A 80 -8.21 -21.97 -24.89
N SER A 81 -9.21 -21.23 -24.41
CA SER A 81 -10.36 -21.80 -23.71
C SER A 81 -11.20 -22.74 -24.58
N LYS A 82 -11.66 -23.87 -24.03
CA LYS A 82 -12.49 -24.85 -24.76
C LYS A 82 -13.78 -24.20 -25.29
N GLY A 83 -13.98 -24.28 -26.61
CA GLY A 83 -15.12 -23.65 -27.30
C GLY A 83 -14.94 -22.16 -27.61
N GLY A 84 -13.76 -21.59 -27.33
CA GLY A 84 -13.36 -20.26 -27.77
C GLY A 84 -12.67 -20.26 -29.13
N THR A 85 -12.55 -19.08 -29.74
CA THR A 85 -11.74 -18.89 -30.96
C THR A 85 -10.32 -18.51 -30.60
N ILE A 86 -9.35 -19.13 -31.27
CA ILE A 86 -7.95 -18.72 -31.20
C ILE A 86 -7.80 -17.31 -31.77
N ASN A 87 -7.05 -16.45 -31.08
CA ASN A 87 -6.83 -15.07 -31.49
C ASN A 87 -5.61 -14.94 -32.42
N ALA A 88 -5.48 -13.77 -33.04
CA ALA A 88 -4.39 -13.50 -33.98
C ALA A 88 -3.00 -13.63 -33.34
N ASP A 89 -2.84 -13.20 -32.08
CA ASP A 89 -1.56 -13.25 -31.38
C ASP A 89 -1.04 -14.68 -31.21
N VAL A 90 -1.91 -15.60 -30.78
CA VAL A 90 -1.55 -17.02 -30.62
C VAL A 90 -1.31 -17.66 -31.98
N LEU A 91 -2.12 -17.35 -33.00
CA LEU A 91 -1.89 -17.82 -34.37
C LEU A 91 -0.51 -17.39 -34.88
N THR A 92 -0.14 -16.11 -34.73
CA THR A 92 1.18 -15.61 -35.13
C THR A 92 2.31 -16.32 -34.38
N LEU A 93 2.10 -16.67 -33.10
CA LEU A 93 3.08 -17.43 -32.33
C LEU A 93 3.24 -18.85 -32.88
N LEU A 94 2.13 -19.53 -33.20
CA LEU A 94 2.15 -20.85 -33.84
C LEU A 94 2.83 -20.81 -35.21
N GLU A 95 2.56 -19.78 -36.03
CA GLU A 95 3.21 -19.60 -37.33
C GLU A 95 4.72 -19.39 -37.17
N THR A 96 5.12 -18.54 -36.22
CA THR A 96 6.52 -18.13 -36.04
C THR A 96 7.37 -19.24 -35.42
N PHE A 97 6.87 -19.90 -34.37
CA PHE A 97 7.67 -20.82 -33.57
C PHE A 97 7.33 -22.29 -33.75
N GLN A 98 6.13 -22.60 -34.26
CA GLN A 98 5.70 -23.98 -34.52
C GLN A 98 5.57 -24.29 -36.01
N ASN A 99 5.93 -23.33 -36.89
CA ASN A 99 5.80 -23.43 -38.35
C ASN A 99 4.38 -23.80 -38.82
N TYR A 100 3.36 -23.41 -38.04
CA TYR A 100 1.97 -23.60 -38.44
C TYR A 100 1.71 -22.87 -39.76
N LYS A 101 1.03 -23.55 -40.69
CA LYS A 101 0.56 -22.97 -41.95
C LYS A 101 -0.87 -23.41 -42.13
N LYS A 102 -1.79 -22.46 -42.27
CA LYS A 102 -3.21 -22.73 -42.48
C LYS A 102 -3.41 -23.59 -43.75
N PRO A 103 -3.94 -24.83 -43.63
CA PRO A 103 -4.28 -25.67 -44.76
C PRO A 103 -5.43 -25.08 -45.59
N VAL A 104 -5.58 -25.59 -46.82
CA VAL A 104 -6.71 -25.23 -47.69
C VAL A 104 -7.97 -26.05 -47.33
N ASP A 105 -7.79 -27.24 -46.75
CA ASP A 105 -8.87 -28.12 -46.29
C ASP A 105 -9.18 -27.83 -44.80
N GLU A 106 -10.46 -27.58 -44.51
CA GLU A 106 -10.95 -27.25 -43.15
C GLU A 106 -10.75 -28.39 -42.14
N THR A 107 -10.80 -29.66 -42.58
CA THR A 107 -10.62 -30.82 -41.70
C THR A 107 -9.15 -31.05 -41.36
N GLU A 108 -8.26 -30.82 -42.34
CA GLU A 108 -6.81 -30.85 -42.12
C GLU A 108 -6.38 -29.66 -41.25
N GLU A 109 -7.03 -28.50 -41.40
CA GLU A 109 -6.81 -27.33 -40.55
C GLU A 109 -7.09 -27.66 -39.08
N GLU A 110 -8.25 -28.24 -38.76
CA GLU A 110 -8.63 -28.55 -37.38
C GLU A 110 -7.64 -29.51 -36.71
N GLN A 111 -7.26 -30.59 -37.41
CA GLN A 111 -6.29 -31.57 -36.88
C GLN A 111 -4.89 -30.99 -36.71
N GLN A 112 -4.41 -30.21 -37.68
CA GLN A 112 -3.09 -29.59 -37.59
C GLN A 112 -3.07 -28.54 -36.48
N LEU A 113 -4.11 -27.73 -36.37
CA LEU A 113 -4.23 -26.72 -35.32
C LEU A 113 -4.27 -27.37 -33.93
N GLU A 114 -4.99 -28.47 -33.74
CA GLU A 114 -5.02 -29.21 -32.48
C GLU A 114 -3.63 -29.75 -32.10
N GLN A 115 -2.91 -30.32 -33.07
CA GLN A 115 -1.54 -30.80 -32.87
C GLN A 115 -0.56 -29.69 -32.48
N GLU A 116 -0.60 -28.53 -33.18
CA GLU A 116 0.28 -27.41 -32.84
C GLU A 116 -0.10 -26.76 -31.51
N CYS A 117 -1.40 -26.72 -31.17
CA CYS A 117 -1.86 -26.27 -29.86
C CYS A 117 -1.38 -27.21 -28.73
N ALA A 118 -1.32 -28.52 -28.96
CA ALA A 118 -0.77 -29.46 -27.98
C ALA A 118 0.73 -29.25 -27.75
N LYS A 119 1.50 -28.92 -28.80
CA LYS A 119 2.92 -28.54 -28.64
C LYS A 119 3.07 -27.22 -27.89
N LEU A 120 2.25 -26.22 -28.21
CA LEU A 120 2.24 -24.95 -27.49
C LEU A 120 1.92 -25.14 -26.02
N LYS A 121 0.95 -25.99 -25.69
CA LYS A 121 0.55 -26.31 -24.31
C LYS A 121 1.75 -26.75 -23.45
N ALA A 122 2.58 -27.66 -23.98
CA ALA A 122 3.79 -28.15 -23.29
C ALA A 122 4.91 -27.09 -23.10
N LEU A 123 4.82 -25.96 -23.82
CA LEU A 123 5.79 -24.86 -23.79
C LEU A 123 5.17 -23.53 -23.32
N ALA A 124 3.91 -23.53 -22.90
CA ALA A 124 3.14 -22.31 -22.64
C ALA A 124 3.79 -21.46 -21.54
N GLY A 125 4.17 -22.08 -20.42
CA GLY A 125 4.85 -21.38 -19.33
C GLY A 125 6.21 -20.81 -19.74
N TYR A 126 6.97 -21.50 -20.60
CA TYR A 126 8.22 -20.98 -21.14
C TYR A 126 7.98 -19.70 -21.96
N TYR A 127 7.03 -19.72 -22.89
CA TYR A 127 6.71 -18.54 -23.72
C TYR A 127 6.25 -17.35 -22.89
N LEU A 128 5.32 -17.56 -21.95
CA LEU A 128 4.84 -16.48 -21.08
C LEU A 128 5.97 -15.90 -20.23
N TYR A 129 6.89 -16.74 -19.73
CA TYR A 129 8.04 -16.24 -18.98
C TYR A 129 9.03 -15.47 -19.84
N THR A 130 9.28 -15.90 -21.07
CA THR A 130 10.14 -15.13 -21.98
C THR A 130 9.52 -13.78 -22.31
N GLU A 131 8.21 -13.71 -22.60
CA GLU A 131 7.52 -12.44 -22.81
C GLU A 131 7.65 -11.53 -21.57
N LEU A 132 7.39 -12.08 -20.38
CA LEU A 132 7.46 -11.34 -19.12
C LEU A 132 8.86 -10.80 -18.83
N VAL A 133 9.87 -11.66 -18.85
CA VAL A 133 11.21 -11.32 -18.33
C VAL A 133 12.10 -10.70 -19.41
N VAL A 134 12.04 -11.19 -20.64
CA VAL A 134 12.93 -10.75 -21.73
C VAL A 134 12.36 -9.52 -22.43
N GLU A 135 11.08 -9.56 -22.82
CA GLU A 135 10.47 -8.48 -23.61
C GLU A 135 9.96 -7.34 -22.71
N LEU A 136 9.30 -7.67 -21.60
CA LEU A 136 8.62 -6.68 -20.74
C LEU A 136 9.42 -6.29 -19.48
N GLY A 137 10.56 -6.94 -19.22
CA GLY A 137 11.43 -6.62 -18.08
C GLY A 137 10.79 -6.87 -16.71
N PHE A 138 9.79 -7.74 -16.62
CA PHE A 138 9.12 -8.09 -15.36
C PHE A 138 10.11 -8.79 -14.41
N PRO A 139 10.11 -8.47 -13.11
CA PRO A 139 11.08 -9.03 -12.19
C PRO A 139 10.91 -10.53 -12.02
N LYS A 140 11.94 -11.31 -12.39
CA LYS A 140 11.92 -12.78 -12.26
C LYS A 140 11.56 -13.29 -10.86
N GLN A 141 11.97 -12.57 -9.82
CA GLN A 141 11.67 -12.93 -8.42
C GLN A 141 10.21 -12.67 -8.02
N HIS A 142 9.42 -12.01 -8.87
CA HIS A 142 7.99 -11.80 -8.70
C HIS A 142 7.15 -12.84 -9.47
N ILE A 143 7.80 -13.84 -10.09
CA ILE A 143 7.13 -14.91 -10.83
C ILE A 143 7.37 -16.23 -10.08
N LEU A 144 6.28 -16.88 -9.68
CA LEU A 144 6.29 -18.23 -9.13
C LEU A 144 5.87 -19.23 -10.21
N PHE A 145 6.76 -20.18 -10.50
CA PHE A 145 6.51 -21.29 -11.41
C PHE A 145 5.96 -22.49 -10.63
N CYS A 146 4.77 -22.96 -10.99
CA CYS A 146 4.14 -24.11 -10.36
C CYS A 146 3.72 -25.14 -11.40
N SER A 147 3.77 -26.42 -11.07
CA SER A 147 3.11 -27.47 -11.86
C SER A 147 2.94 -28.75 -11.08
N ASN A 148 1.86 -29.47 -11.36
CA ASN A 148 1.65 -30.83 -10.85
C ASN A 148 2.04 -31.90 -11.91
N HIS A 149 2.44 -31.50 -13.12
CA HIS A 149 2.76 -32.40 -14.22
C HIS A 149 4.26 -32.53 -14.41
N GLY A 150 4.86 -33.51 -13.73
CA GLY A 150 6.31 -33.77 -13.80
C GLY A 150 6.82 -34.09 -15.21
N GLU A 151 6.00 -34.66 -16.10
CA GLU A 151 6.40 -35.03 -17.46
C GLU A 151 6.60 -33.82 -18.39
N ASN A 152 5.68 -32.85 -18.36
CA ASN A 152 5.76 -31.61 -19.14
C ASN A 152 6.86 -30.66 -18.67
N SER A 153 7.42 -30.92 -17.47
CA SER A 153 8.65 -30.26 -17.04
C SER A 153 9.83 -30.53 -17.99
N THR A 154 9.85 -31.64 -18.75
CA THR A 154 10.98 -32.02 -19.60
C THR A 154 11.13 -31.09 -20.80
N SER A 155 10.07 -30.90 -21.61
CA SER A 155 10.10 -30.03 -22.79
C SER A 155 10.36 -28.58 -22.41
N THR A 156 9.74 -28.09 -21.33
CA THR A 156 10.04 -26.77 -20.78
C THR A 156 11.50 -26.64 -20.35
N ARG A 157 12.05 -27.63 -19.62
CA ARG A 157 13.47 -27.65 -19.22
C ARG A 157 14.42 -27.60 -20.43
N GLU A 158 14.12 -28.37 -21.47
CA GLU A 158 14.90 -28.40 -22.71
C GLU A 158 14.85 -27.06 -23.45
N ALA A 159 13.70 -26.39 -23.49
CA ALA A 159 13.56 -25.06 -24.09
C ALA A 159 14.44 -24.02 -23.37
N PHE A 160 14.39 -23.97 -22.03
CA PHE A 160 15.26 -23.09 -21.23
C PHE A 160 16.74 -23.37 -21.47
N LYS A 161 17.13 -24.65 -21.48
CA LYS A 161 18.52 -25.08 -21.73
C LYS A 161 18.99 -24.69 -23.14
N THR A 162 18.15 -24.90 -24.16
CA THR A 162 18.44 -24.57 -25.56
C THR A 162 18.61 -23.06 -25.75
N ALA A 163 17.73 -22.27 -25.11
CA ALA A 163 17.80 -20.82 -25.11
C ALA A 163 18.93 -20.25 -24.23
N LYS A 164 19.63 -21.11 -23.47
CA LYS A 164 20.66 -20.72 -22.49
C LYS A 164 20.13 -19.74 -21.42
N ILE A 165 18.85 -19.88 -21.08
CA ILE A 165 18.19 -19.12 -20.02
C ILE A 165 18.19 -19.99 -18.75
N ALA A 166 18.53 -19.40 -17.61
CA ALA A 166 18.44 -20.10 -16.34
C ALA A 166 16.98 -20.49 -16.04
N LEU A 167 16.74 -21.78 -15.85
CA LEU A 167 15.42 -22.32 -15.52
C LEU A 167 14.97 -21.83 -14.14
N PRO A 168 13.79 -21.22 -14.01
CA PRO A 168 13.18 -20.92 -12.71
C PRO A 168 12.92 -22.21 -11.92
N THR A 169 12.97 -22.14 -10.59
CA THR A 169 12.54 -23.27 -9.76
C THR A 169 11.05 -23.53 -9.98
N ILE A 170 10.71 -24.76 -10.39
CA ILE A 170 9.34 -25.21 -10.58
C ILE A 170 8.93 -25.97 -9.33
N TYR A 171 7.88 -25.50 -8.64
CA TYR A 171 7.34 -26.12 -7.44
C TYR A 171 6.10 -26.94 -7.74
N GLU A 172 5.88 -28.01 -6.98
CA GLU A 172 4.55 -28.66 -6.93
C GLU A 172 3.56 -27.73 -6.24
N LYS A 173 2.30 -27.66 -6.71
CA LYS A 173 1.32 -26.68 -6.21
C LYS A 173 1.00 -26.87 -4.72
N SER A 174 1.07 -28.11 -4.23
CA SER A 174 0.87 -28.48 -2.81
C SER A 174 2.11 -28.29 -1.93
N ALA A 175 3.24 -27.85 -2.49
CA ALA A 175 4.47 -27.69 -1.73
C ALA A 175 4.34 -26.54 -0.70
N PRO A 176 4.77 -26.71 0.56
CA PRO A 176 4.69 -25.65 1.57
C PRO A 176 5.38 -24.34 1.16
N GLU A 177 6.43 -24.43 0.33
CA GLU A 177 7.17 -23.30 -0.23
C GLU A 177 6.28 -22.38 -1.08
N VAL A 178 5.29 -22.95 -1.80
CA VAL A 178 4.33 -22.18 -2.61
C VAL A 178 3.49 -21.30 -1.70
N GLN A 179 2.85 -21.88 -0.68
CA GLN A 179 2.03 -21.12 0.26
C GLN A 179 2.85 -20.06 1.00
N ALA A 180 4.08 -20.39 1.40
CA ALA A 180 4.98 -19.46 2.05
C ALA A 180 5.35 -18.28 1.14
N TRP A 181 5.69 -18.55 -0.12
CA TRP A 181 6.00 -17.51 -1.10
C TRP A 181 4.80 -16.62 -1.40
N VAL A 182 3.63 -17.22 -1.62
CA VAL A 182 2.38 -16.51 -1.89
C VAL A 182 2.02 -15.62 -0.71
N LYS A 183 2.08 -16.15 0.53
CA LYS A 183 1.84 -15.38 1.74
C LYS A 183 2.81 -14.20 1.87
N ALA A 184 4.12 -14.46 1.75
CA ALA A 184 5.15 -13.43 1.87
C ALA A 184 4.99 -12.33 0.82
N SER A 185 4.62 -12.69 -0.41
CA SER A 185 4.39 -11.76 -1.52
C SER A 185 3.09 -10.97 -1.34
N TYR A 186 2.02 -11.61 -0.89
CA TYR A 186 0.73 -10.99 -0.57
C TYR A 186 0.83 -10.03 0.62
N GLU A 187 1.69 -10.36 1.58
CA GLU A 187 1.99 -9.60 2.80
C GLU A 187 3.12 -8.58 2.64
N ASN A 188 3.77 -8.53 1.47
CA ASN A 188 4.90 -7.65 1.22
C ASN A 188 4.53 -6.17 1.47
N PRO A 189 5.12 -5.51 2.48
CA PRO A 189 4.76 -4.14 2.83
C PRO A 189 5.06 -3.10 1.75
N TYR A 190 6.13 -3.31 0.97
CA TYR A 190 6.51 -2.39 -0.10
C TYR A 190 5.52 -2.44 -1.26
N SER A 191 5.17 -3.63 -1.74
CA SER A 191 4.21 -3.81 -2.83
C SER A 191 2.82 -3.29 -2.45
N ARG A 192 2.40 -3.50 -1.20
CA ARG A 192 1.16 -2.92 -0.63
C ARG A 192 1.18 -1.39 -0.63
N LEU A 193 2.27 -0.78 -0.17
CA LEU A 193 2.43 0.67 -0.19
C LEU A 193 2.34 1.21 -1.61
N ARG A 194 3.12 0.62 -2.54
CA ARG A 194 3.12 1.00 -3.95
C ARG A 194 1.73 0.93 -4.56
N ARG A 195 1.00 -0.18 -4.36
CA ARG A 195 -0.35 -0.37 -4.89
C ARG A 195 -1.33 0.66 -4.34
N GLY A 196 -1.30 0.91 -3.03
CA GLY A 196 -2.16 1.91 -2.40
C GLY A 196 -1.90 3.34 -2.89
N ILE A 197 -0.64 3.69 -3.19
CA ILE A 197 -0.29 4.98 -3.81
C ILE A 197 -0.82 5.07 -5.24
N ILE A 198 -0.62 4.02 -6.06
CA ILE A 198 -1.11 3.99 -7.44
C ILE A 198 -2.64 4.16 -7.48
N GLU A 199 -3.36 3.38 -6.68
CA GLU A 199 -4.82 3.46 -6.59
C GLU A 199 -5.30 4.83 -6.09
N GLY A 200 -4.59 5.40 -5.11
CA GLY A 200 -4.84 6.74 -4.62
C GLY A 200 -4.69 7.79 -5.71
N CYS A 201 -3.56 7.81 -6.42
CA CYS A 201 -3.31 8.75 -7.51
C CYS A 201 -4.33 8.60 -8.64
N GLN A 202 -4.63 7.37 -9.06
CA GLN A 202 -5.62 7.11 -10.11
C GLN A 202 -7.02 7.63 -9.72
N TYR A 203 -7.45 7.38 -8.49
CA TYR A 203 -8.72 7.91 -7.99
C TYR A 203 -8.71 9.45 -7.93
N LEU A 204 -7.66 10.05 -7.37
CA LEU A 204 -7.58 11.51 -7.19
C LEU A 204 -7.58 12.28 -8.52
N LYS A 205 -6.99 11.71 -9.58
CA LYS A 205 -7.05 12.27 -10.94
C LYS A 205 -8.45 12.29 -11.57
N THR A 206 -9.41 11.57 -11.00
CA THR A 206 -10.82 11.62 -11.46
C THR A 206 -11.61 12.76 -10.82
N LEU A 207 -11.05 13.43 -9.81
CA LEU A 207 -11.73 14.48 -9.08
C LEU A 207 -11.76 15.79 -9.87
N SER A 208 -12.86 16.54 -9.72
CA SER A 208 -12.98 17.88 -10.28
C SER A 208 -12.16 18.91 -9.50
N GLU A 209 -11.84 20.03 -10.15
CA GLU A 209 -11.11 21.15 -9.54
C GLU A 209 -11.77 21.69 -8.26
N GLU A 210 -13.09 21.60 -8.12
CA GLU A 210 -13.83 21.99 -6.90
C GLU A 210 -13.40 21.19 -5.66
N LYS A 211 -12.84 19.99 -5.83
CA LYS A 211 -12.31 19.17 -4.74
C LYS A 211 -10.90 19.60 -4.34
N LEU A 212 -10.21 20.44 -5.11
CA LEU A 212 -8.85 20.88 -4.80
C LEU A 212 -8.87 22.00 -3.75
N ARG A 213 -8.55 21.64 -2.51
CA ARG A 213 -8.49 22.56 -1.36
C ARG A 213 -7.10 23.17 -1.14
N PHE A 214 -6.06 22.56 -1.70
CA PHE A 214 -4.67 22.95 -1.43
C PHE A 214 -4.38 24.44 -1.69
N LYS A 215 -5.03 25.01 -2.71
CA LYS A 215 -4.96 26.44 -3.08
C LYS A 215 -5.28 27.38 -1.93
N GLU A 216 -6.08 26.94 -0.97
CA GLU A 216 -6.43 27.73 0.19
C GLU A 216 -5.22 28.00 1.08
N PHE A 217 -4.25 27.10 1.17
CA PHE A 217 -3.05 27.26 2.01
C PHE A 217 -1.98 28.18 1.39
N ILE A 218 -2.15 28.59 0.13
CA ILE A 218 -1.18 29.41 -0.58
C ILE A 218 -1.69 30.86 -0.64
N LYS A 219 -0.92 31.77 -0.04
CA LYS A 219 -1.25 33.21 -0.02
C LYS A 219 -1.08 33.87 -1.39
N ASP A 220 0.00 33.51 -2.08
CA ASP A 220 0.40 34.10 -3.36
C ASP A 220 -0.46 33.53 -4.50
N LEU A 221 -1.28 34.37 -5.13
CA LEU A 221 -2.23 33.94 -6.17
C LEU A 221 -1.51 33.35 -7.39
N GLU A 222 -0.32 33.84 -7.74
CA GLU A 222 0.45 33.37 -8.89
C GLU A 222 1.09 31.99 -8.65
N LYS A 223 1.17 31.56 -7.39
CA LYS A 223 1.75 30.26 -6.99
C LYS A 223 0.68 29.20 -6.69
N LYS A 224 -0.60 29.51 -6.87
CA LYS A 224 -1.68 28.55 -6.64
C LYS A 224 -1.67 27.52 -7.77
N PRO A 225 -1.54 26.22 -7.48
CA PRO A 225 -1.55 25.20 -8.51
C PRO A 225 -2.94 25.07 -9.12
N SER A 226 -2.96 24.85 -10.42
CA SER A 226 -4.11 24.37 -11.18
C SER A 226 -4.41 22.90 -10.88
N ILE A 227 -5.53 22.39 -11.40
CA ILE A 227 -5.83 20.95 -11.28
C ILE A 227 -4.89 20.13 -12.17
N GLU A 228 -4.45 20.69 -13.31
CA GLU A 228 -3.48 20.07 -14.21
C GLU A 228 -2.11 19.91 -13.55
N ASP A 229 -1.61 20.93 -12.84
CA ASP A 229 -0.35 20.84 -12.07
C ASP A 229 -0.42 19.70 -11.04
N LEU A 230 -1.60 19.50 -10.44
CA LEU A 230 -1.83 18.42 -9.47
C LEU A 230 -1.95 17.05 -10.14
N HIS A 231 -2.49 16.96 -11.35
CA HIS A 231 -2.46 15.71 -12.12
C HIS A 231 -1.04 15.31 -12.47
N ASP A 232 -0.21 16.24 -12.92
CA ASP A 232 1.22 15.99 -13.20
C ASP A 232 1.95 15.54 -11.93
N TYR A 233 1.68 16.20 -10.79
CA TYR A 233 2.20 15.79 -9.49
C TYR A 233 1.78 14.36 -9.10
N LEU A 234 0.50 14.01 -9.29
CA LEU A 234 -0.01 12.67 -9.00
C LEU A 234 0.57 11.61 -9.96
N ASP A 235 0.81 11.94 -11.23
CA ASP A 235 1.46 11.07 -12.20
C ASP A 235 2.90 10.74 -11.78
N VAL A 236 3.64 11.74 -11.30
CA VAL A 236 4.98 11.53 -10.73
C VAL A 236 4.91 10.59 -9.53
N LEU A 237 3.99 10.82 -8.59
CA LEU A 237 3.85 9.97 -7.40
C LEU A 237 3.43 8.53 -7.75
N GLU A 238 2.51 8.35 -8.70
CA GLU A 238 2.03 7.05 -9.15
C GLU A 238 3.17 6.17 -9.69
N GLN A 239 4.08 6.78 -10.45
CA GLN A 239 5.18 6.07 -11.11
C GLN A 239 6.46 5.99 -10.27
N PHE A 240 6.52 6.70 -9.14
CA PHE A 240 7.76 6.90 -8.40
C PHE A 240 8.34 5.60 -7.80
N LEU A 241 7.47 4.75 -7.23
CA LEU A 241 7.90 3.52 -6.59
C LEU A 241 8.00 2.39 -7.63
N PRO A 242 9.22 1.91 -7.96
CA PRO A 242 9.39 0.86 -8.96
C PRO A 242 8.76 -0.46 -8.52
N LEU A 243 8.42 -1.31 -9.49
CA LEU A 243 7.84 -2.62 -9.20
C LEU A 243 8.80 -3.51 -8.39
N SER A 244 10.10 -3.46 -8.67
CA SER A 244 11.13 -4.22 -7.96
C SER A 244 12.16 -3.28 -7.35
N ILE A 245 12.43 -3.47 -6.07
CA ILE A 245 13.62 -2.91 -5.44
C ILE A 245 14.79 -3.83 -5.82
N HIS A 246 15.73 -3.33 -6.62
CA HIS A 246 16.95 -4.09 -6.90
C HIS A 246 17.70 -4.41 -5.60
N VAL A 247 18.39 -5.55 -5.55
CA VAL A 247 19.13 -6.06 -4.38
C VAL A 247 20.11 -5.02 -3.77
N ASN A 248 20.52 -4.03 -4.57
CA ASN A 248 21.46 -2.97 -4.17
C ASN A 248 20.80 -1.62 -3.82
N ASN A 249 19.49 -1.46 -4.06
CA ASN A 249 18.76 -0.24 -3.72
C ASN A 249 18.16 -0.40 -2.32
N ASP A 250 18.52 0.49 -1.41
CA ASP A 250 17.90 0.57 -0.10
C ASP A 250 16.49 1.17 -0.24
N SER A 251 15.46 0.36 0.06
CA SER A 251 14.05 0.78 0.07
C SER A 251 13.83 2.06 0.89
N THR A 252 14.66 2.29 1.90
CA THR A 252 14.61 3.46 2.77
C THR A 252 15.00 4.75 2.04
N THR A 253 15.97 4.67 1.14
CA THR A 253 16.36 5.81 0.29
C THR A 253 15.23 6.16 -0.68
N LEU A 254 14.57 5.16 -1.26
CA LEU A 254 13.40 5.37 -2.12
C LEU A 254 12.24 6.02 -1.34
N HIS A 255 11.94 5.54 -0.14
CA HIS A 255 10.92 6.15 0.72
C HIS A 255 11.24 7.61 1.05
N LYS A 256 12.50 7.91 1.39
CA LYS A 256 12.94 9.28 1.67
C LYS A 256 12.76 10.20 0.46
N LEU A 257 13.13 9.74 -0.73
CA LEU A 257 12.95 10.51 -1.97
C LEU A 257 11.46 10.67 -2.33
N PHE A 258 10.66 9.63 -2.14
CA PHE A 258 9.20 9.71 -2.33
C PHE A 258 8.60 10.78 -1.42
N ILE A 259 8.93 10.76 -0.12
CA ILE A 259 8.44 11.75 0.85
C ILE A 259 8.93 13.17 0.50
N ARG A 260 10.13 13.30 -0.07
CA ARG A 260 10.63 14.59 -0.57
C ARG A 260 9.74 15.17 -1.66
N ILE A 261 9.34 14.35 -2.62
CA ILE A 261 8.44 14.77 -3.70
C ILE A 261 7.04 15.02 -3.14
N LEU A 262 6.54 14.11 -2.30
CA LEU A 262 5.23 14.24 -1.65
C LEU A 262 5.08 15.58 -0.91
N ALA A 263 6.11 15.99 -0.17
CA ALA A 263 6.07 17.21 0.64
C ALA A 263 6.48 18.48 -0.11
N HIS A 264 6.91 18.39 -1.37
CA HIS A 264 7.47 19.51 -2.14
C HIS A 264 6.50 20.70 -2.23
N GLU A 265 5.23 20.43 -2.55
CA GLU A 265 4.19 21.46 -2.71
C GLU A 265 3.98 22.31 -1.44
N TRP A 266 4.32 21.76 -0.27
CA TRP A 266 4.20 22.45 1.03
C TRP A 266 5.28 23.49 1.29
N GLU A 267 6.23 23.70 0.36
CA GLU A 267 7.20 24.79 0.37
C GLU A 267 6.50 26.16 0.48
N ALA A 268 5.55 26.42 -0.43
CA ALA A 268 4.83 27.68 -0.55
C ALA A 268 3.56 27.78 0.32
N ALA A 269 3.11 26.65 0.91
CA ALA A 269 1.91 26.58 1.72
C ALA A 269 2.13 27.08 3.16
N GLU A 270 1.11 27.69 3.74
CA GLU A 270 1.04 28.04 5.16
C GLU A 270 -0.12 27.31 5.85
N PRO A 271 0.16 26.44 6.83
CA PRO A 271 -0.87 25.79 7.64
C PRO A 271 -1.81 26.82 8.27
N LYS A 272 -3.12 26.65 8.07
CA LYS A 272 -4.15 27.45 8.72
C LYS A 272 -5.41 26.66 8.95
N GLN A 273 -6.18 27.05 9.96
CA GLN A 273 -7.44 26.40 10.26
C GLN A 273 -8.52 26.92 9.31
N LEU A 274 -8.97 26.06 8.41
CA LEU A 274 -10.04 26.34 7.46
C LEU A 274 -11.38 25.85 8.02
N ASN A 275 -12.40 26.70 8.05
CA ASN A 275 -13.77 26.35 8.47
C ASN A 275 -13.86 25.61 9.82
N ASN A 276 -12.98 25.96 10.77
CA ASN A 276 -12.83 25.27 12.06
C ASN A 276 -12.50 23.77 12.00
N GLN A 277 -12.11 23.23 10.83
CA GLN A 277 -11.68 21.84 10.67
C GLN A 277 -10.30 21.64 11.30
N LYS A 278 -10.26 21.06 12.50
CA LYS A 278 -9.02 20.86 13.25
C LYS A 278 -8.18 19.73 12.66
N GLU A 279 -8.83 18.72 12.09
CA GLU A 279 -8.24 17.61 11.35
C GLU A 279 -7.41 18.11 10.16
N LEU A 280 -7.99 19.00 9.36
CA LEU A 280 -7.32 19.61 8.20
C LEU A 280 -6.15 20.49 8.64
N PHE A 281 -6.32 21.25 9.73
CA PHE A 281 -5.24 22.02 10.33
C PHE A 281 -4.09 21.11 10.77
N ALA A 282 -4.39 20.00 11.42
CA ALA A 282 -3.40 19.01 11.83
C ALA A 282 -2.63 18.42 10.65
N PHE A 283 -3.34 18.01 9.60
CA PHE A 283 -2.73 17.47 8.39
C PHE A 283 -1.79 18.46 7.69
N SER A 284 -2.23 19.72 7.57
CA SER A 284 -1.41 20.79 6.97
C SER A 284 -0.11 21.04 7.75
N TRP A 285 -0.17 20.99 9.08
CA TRP A 285 1.03 21.12 9.92
C TRP A 285 1.96 19.93 9.80
N ILE A 286 1.43 18.70 9.80
CA ILE A 286 2.24 17.48 9.61
C ILE A 286 3.03 17.60 8.30
N MET A 287 2.37 17.95 7.19
CA MET A 287 3.06 18.07 5.90
C MET A 287 4.05 19.24 5.84
N LYS A 288 3.73 20.38 6.47
CA LYS A 288 4.68 21.51 6.54
C LYS A 288 5.94 21.15 7.34
N MET A 289 5.79 20.44 8.45
CA MET A 289 6.92 19.94 9.23
C MET A 289 7.75 18.94 8.43
N THR A 290 7.09 17.98 7.78
CA THR A 290 7.76 17.00 6.90
C THR A 290 8.62 17.70 5.85
N ARG A 291 8.07 18.68 5.11
CA ARG A 291 8.83 19.49 4.15
C ARG A 291 10.03 20.19 4.78
N ASN A 292 9.85 20.83 5.94
CA ASN A 292 10.92 21.58 6.61
C ASN A 292 12.05 20.67 7.09
N TRP A 293 11.71 19.49 7.61
CA TRP A 293 12.69 18.55 8.15
C TRP A 293 13.46 17.80 7.05
N LEU A 294 12.85 17.57 5.89
CA LEU A 294 13.53 16.96 4.72
C LEU A 294 14.72 17.79 4.24
N ALA A 295 14.66 19.12 4.34
CA ALA A 295 15.71 20.00 3.86
C ALA A 295 16.97 20.00 4.75
N HIS A 296 16.84 19.62 6.04
CA HIS A 296 17.87 19.95 7.05
C HIS A 296 18.15 18.84 8.08
N SER A 297 17.62 17.62 7.92
CA SER A 297 17.70 16.57 8.94
C SER A 297 17.86 15.14 8.39
N LYS A 298 18.22 14.21 9.29
CA LYS A 298 18.27 12.76 9.05
C LYS A 298 17.00 12.03 9.48
N VAL A 299 15.94 12.76 9.81
CA VAL A 299 14.69 12.21 10.39
C VAL A 299 14.10 11.09 9.52
N PHE A 300 14.16 11.27 8.20
CA PHE A 300 13.55 10.37 7.22
C PHE A 300 14.53 9.32 6.67
N GLU A 301 15.66 9.06 7.33
CA GLU A 301 16.63 8.04 6.89
C GLU A 301 16.22 6.60 7.23
N GLN A 302 15.16 6.40 8.02
CA GLN A 302 14.68 5.08 8.47
C GLN A 302 13.15 5.00 8.43
N LEU A 303 12.56 5.25 7.25
CA LEU A 303 11.12 5.19 7.07
C LEU A 303 10.62 3.78 6.75
N ALA A 304 9.67 3.30 7.56
CA ALA A 304 8.91 2.10 7.26
C ALA A 304 7.76 2.41 6.26
N PRO A 305 7.24 1.40 5.53
CA PRO A 305 6.14 1.60 4.59
C PRO A 305 4.88 2.23 5.21
N GLN A 306 4.59 1.92 6.47
CA GLN A 306 3.46 2.51 7.21
C GLN A 306 3.61 4.03 7.42
N ASP A 307 4.84 4.53 7.60
CA ASP A 307 5.11 5.97 7.75
C ASP A 307 4.89 6.72 6.44
N VAL A 308 5.30 6.10 5.33
CA VAL A 308 5.05 6.64 3.99
C VAL A 308 3.56 6.67 3.69
N ALA A 309 2.85 5.59 4.02
CA ALA A 309 1.40 5.49 3.88
C ALA A 309 0.67 6.56 4.69
N PHE A 310 1.07 6.76 5.96
CA PHE A 310 0.53 7.82 6.81
C PHE A 310 0.66 9.19 6.16
N LEU A 311 1.89 9.56 5.77
CA LEU A 311 2.17 10.85 5.17
C LEU A 311 1.43 11.03 3.85
N PHE A 312 1.32 9.99 3.02
CA PHE A 312 0.55 10.03 1.78
C PHE A 312 -0.94 10.30 2.06
N ILE A 313 -1.57 9.54 2.95
CA ILE A 313 -3.00 9.73 3.31
C ILE A 313 -3.24 11.16 3.83
N VAL A 314 -2.40 11.60 4.78
CA VAL A 314 -2.48 12.93 5.39
C VAL A 314 -2.32 14.02 4.33
N ASN A 315 -1.36 13.86 3.41
CA ASN A 315 -1.15 14.78 2.31
C ASN A 315 -2.38 14.88 1.41
N MET A 316 -2.91 13.74 0.95
CA MET A 316 -4.06 13.74 0.03
C MET A 316 -5.31 14.31 0.67
N ARG A 317 -5.56 14.02 1.95
CA ARG A 317 -6.68 14.60 2.73
C ARG A 317 -6.52 16.09 3.00
N ALA A 318 -5.30 16.59 3.04
CA ALA A 318 -5.03 18.02 3.14
C ALA A 318 -5.16 18.74 1.79
N MET A 319 -4.74 18.10 0.69
CA MET A 319 -4.78 18.69 -0.65
C MET A 319 -6.19 18.66 -1.27
N PHE A 320 -6.97 17.59 -1.02
CA PHE A 320 -8.27 17.36 -1.65
C PHE A 320 -9.41 17.22 -0.65
N ASP A 321 -10.62 17.63 -1.03
CA ASP A 321 -11.87 17.35 -0.31
C ASP A 321 -12.44 15.99 -0.66
N LEU A 322 -12.14 15.01 0.21
CA LEU A 322 -12.47 13.61 0.03
C LEU A 322 -13.73 13.17 0.80
N GLY A 323 -14.43 14.09 1.46
CA GLY A 323 -15.60 13.80 2.28
C GLY A 323 -15.27 13.06 3.59
N ASP A 324 -16.26 12.38 4.15
CA ASP A 324 -16.18 11.79 5.51
C ASP A 324 -15.91 10.28 5.52
N ASP A 325 -16.10 9.62 4.37
CA ASP A 325 -15.96 8.18 4.21
C ASP A 325 -14.50 7.76 4.05
N LEU A 326 -14.16 6.57 4.54
CA LEU A 326 -12.87 5.94 4.30
C LEU A 326 -12.83 5.41 2.86
N LEU A 327 -11.87 5.88 2.06
CA LEU A 327 -11.75 5.48 0.67
C LEU A 327 -11.03 4.13 0.51
N PRO A 328 -11.25 3.39 -0.60
CA PRO A 328 -10.65 2.08 -0.81
C PRO A 328 -9.11 2.07 -0.71
N TYR A 329 -8.43 3.03 -1.36
CA TYR A 329 -6.96 3.10 -1.32
C TYR A 329 -6.45 3.43 0.10
N GLU A 330 -7.19 4.22 0.88
CA GLU A 330 -6.83 4.53 2.26
C GLU A 330 -6.96 3.30 3.15
N LYS A 331 -8.04 2.53 2.99
CA LYS A 331 -8.19 1.22 3.66
C LYS A 331 -7.04 0.29 3.31
N HIS A 332 -6.61 0.28 2.05
CA HIS A 332 -5.45 -0.49 1.60
C HIS A 332 -4.17 -0.04 2.33
N LEU A 333 -3.88 1.26 2.34
CA LEU A 333 -2.69 1.83 2.96
C LEU A 333 -2.69 1.67 4.48
N LEU A 334 -3.84 1.83 5.15
CA LEU A 334 -3.98 1.61 6.58
C LEU A 334 -3.73 0.15 6.98
N SER A 335 -3.86 -0.82 6.07
CA SER A 335 -3.50 -2.23 6.34
C SER A 335 -2.00 -2.48 6.56
N LEU A 336 -1.15 -1.46 6.34
CA LEU A 336 0.29 -1.53 6.64
C LEU A 336 0.59 -1.36 8.13
N PHE A 337 -0.34 -0.81 8.92
CA PHE A 337 -0.13 -0.62 10.34
C PHE A 337 -0.25 -1.96 11.08
N ALA A 338 0.81 -2.33 11.78
CA ALA A 338 0.78 -3.45 12.71
C ALA A 338 0.08 -3.05 14.02
N ASN A 339 -0.49 -4.02 14.73
CA ASN A 339 -1.06 -3.84 16.07
C ASN A 339 -2.16 -2.77 16.15
N VAL A 340 -3.12 -2.80 15.24
CA VAL A 340 -4.25 -1.86 15.25
C VAL A 340 -5.22 -2.22 16.39
N ILE A 341 -5.60 -1.25 17.22
CA ILE A 341 -6.59 -1.47 18.30
C ILE A 341 -7.97 -1.79 17.71
N SER A 342 -8.79 -2.55 18.44
CA SER A 342 -10.15 -2.89 17.98
C SER A 342 -11.05 -1.64 17.97
N ALA A 343 -12.14 -1.67 17.19
CA ALA A 343 -13.11 -0.57 17.17
C ALA A 343 -13.76 -0.35 18.56
N GLU A 344 -13.98 -1.42 19.31
CA GLU A 344 -14.46 -1.37 20.69
C GLU A 344 -13.44 -0.72 21.62
N GLU A 345 -12.17 -1.14 21.54
CA GLU A 345 -11.10 -0.57 22.34
C GLU A 345 -10.93 0.93 22.05
N MET A 346 -10.95 1.32 20.77
CA MET A 346 -10.88 2.73 20.37
C MET A 346 -12.06 3.53 20.93
N THR A 347 -13.27 2.99 20.83
CA THR A 347 -14.50 3.59 21.39
C THR A 347 -14.38 3.81 22.89
N ASN A 348 -13.85 2.83 23.63
CA ASN A 348 -13.63 2.93 25.07
C ASN A 348 -12.57 3.98 25.42
N ARG A 349 -11.50 4.10 24.62
CA ARG A 349 -10.41 5.06 24.86
C ARG A 349 -10.82 6.51 24.62
N ILE A 350 -11.57 6.79 23.56
CA ILE A 350 -12.05 8.15 23.24
C ILE A 350 -13.23 8.60 24.10
N GLY A 351 -13.91 7.65 24.75
CA GLY A 351 -15.05 7.86 25.63
C GLY A 351 -16.30 8.37 24.91
N ASP A 352 -17.34 8.64 25.69
CA ASP A 352 -18.58 9.23 25.18
C ASP A 352 -18.54 10.77 25.17
N ASN A 353 -19.38 11.34 24.31
CA ASN A 353 -19.56 12.78 24.13
C ASN A 353 -19.93 13.43 25.49
N PRO A 354 -19.32 14.57 25.91
CA PRO A 354 -19.63 15.22 27.18
C PRO A 354 -21.04 15.83 27.14
N LYS A 355 -22.07 15.01 27.35
CA LYS A 355 -23.48 15.42 27.44
C LYS A 355 -23.93 15.62 28.88
N LYS A 356 -23.16 16.29 29.73
CA LYS A 356 -23.76 16.96 30.90
C LYS A 356 -23.07 18.30 31.15
N ARG A 357 -23.83 19.39 30.94
CA ARG A 357 -23.45 20.78 31.27
C ARG A 357 -23.07 20.98 32.75
N ASN A 358 -23.33 19.98 33.59
CA ASN A 358 -23.02 19.93 35.02
C ASN A 358 -21.98 18.86 35.39
N ASP A 359 -21.33 18.21 34.42
CA ASP A 359 -20.26 17.28 34.71
C ASP A 359 -19.03 18.08 35.16
N ARG A 360 -18.74 18.05 36.47
CA ARG A 360 -17.57 18.71 37.05
C ARG A 360 -16.27 17.99 36.67
N ASN A 361 -16.37 16.83 36.00
CA ASN A 361 -15.24 16.06 35.52
C ASN A 361 -15.41 15.74 34.02
N PRO A 362 -15.06 16.67 33.11
CA PRO A 362 -15.01 16.39 31.66
C PRO A 362 -13.90 15.37 31.27
N THR A 363 -13.35 14.64 32.25
CA THR A 363 -12.09 13.90 32.24
C THR A 363 -12.23 12.41 31.85
N GLY A 364 -13.34 11.97 31.29
CA GLY A 364 -13.57 10.55 30.95
C GLY A 364 -12.74 10.01 29.78
N ARG A 365 -11.62 10.63 29.42
CA ARG A 365 -10.79 10.25 28.26
C ARG A 365 -9.42 9.76 28.72
N ASN A 366 -9.09 8.54 28.31
CA ASN A 366 -7.88 7.82 28.72
C ASN A 366 -6.85 7.76 27.57
N ILE A 367 -6.54 8.89 26.92
CA ILE A 367 -5.47 8.92 25.91
C ILE A 367 -4.16 9.36 26.61
N PRO A 368 -3.17 8.46 26.76
CA PRO A 368 -1.94 8.72 27.51
C PRO A 368 -0.95 9.51 26.64
N LEU A 369 -1.12 10.83 26.56
CA LEU A 369 -0.27 11.73 25.77
C LEU A 369 0.86 12.39 26.59
N VAL A 370 1.17 11.81 27.75
CA VAL A 370 1.92 12.44 28.85
C VAL A 370 3.43 12.39 28.64
N GLU A 371 3.99 11.22 28.28
CA GLU A 371 5.44 10.97 28.37
C GLU A 371 6.25 11.71 27.29
N ASN A 372 5.91 11.53 26.00
CA ASN A 372 6.61 12.22 24.91
C ASN A 372 6.46 13.74 24.98
N TYR A 373 5.33 14.22 25.47
CA TYR A 373 5.09 15.64 25.67
C TYR A 373 5.94 16.20 26.81
N ALA A 374 6.04 15.51 27.95
CA ALA A 374 6.95 15.87 29.04
C ALA A 374 8.40 15.91 28.57
N PHE A 375 8.83 14.89 27.83
CA PHE A 375 10.19 14.83 27.27
C PHE A 375 10.47 16.03 26.37
N LEU A 376 9.55 16.34 25.45
CA LEU A 376 9.67 17.47 24.52
C LEU A 376 9.77 18.82 25.25
N LEU A 377 8.92 19.04 26.25
CA LEU A 377 8.95 20.26 27.07
C LEU A 377 10.25 20.39 27.86
N LYS A 378 10.71 19.31 28.48
CA LYS A 378 12.00 19.25 29.18
C LYS A 378 13.16 19.56 28.22
N ALA A 379 13.16 18.95 27.03
CA ALA A 379 14.22 19.13 26.04
C ALA A 379 14.31 20.58 25.52
N THR A 380 13.15 21.26 25.38
CA THR A 380 13.03 22.64 24.93
C THR A 380 13.20 23.70 26.03
N GLY A 381 13.30 23.29 27.30
CA GLY A 381 13.52 24.19 28.45
C GLY A 381 12.28 24.98 28.88
N ASN A 382 11.10 24.62 28.38
CA ASN A 382 9.83 25.28 28.72
C ASN A 382 9.10 24.52 29.84
N THR A 383 8.83 25.19 30.96
CA THR A 383 8.19 24.59 32.13
C THR A 383 6.69 24.87 32.24
N TRP A 384 6.17 25.86 31.51
CA TRP A 384 4.76 26.24 31.51
C TRP A 384 4.37 26.91 30.20
N GLN A 385 3.48 26.30 29.43
CA GLN A 385 2.59 26.96 28.48
C GLN A 385 1.62 25.92 27.88
N ALA A 386 0.43 26.38 27.46
CA ALA A 386 -0.41 25.67 26.50
C ALA A 386 0.31 25.72 25.14
N ILE A 387 1.32 24.88 24.94
CA ILE A 387 2.17 24.95 23.75
C ILE A 387 1.58 24.13 22.62
N ASN A 388 1.50 24.77 21.46
CA ASN A 388 1.47 24.17 20.13
C ASN A 388 2.50 23.06 20.02
N TYR A 389 2.12 21.81 20.30
CA TYR A 389 3.03 20.65 20.28
C TYR A 389 3.93 20.60 19.05
N HIS A 390 3.38 20.91 17.88
CA HIS A 390 4.11 21.00 16.60
C HIS A 390 5.24 22.04 16.60
N ASP A 391 5.07 23.19 17.26
CA ASP A 391 6.11 24.22 17.40
C ASP A 391 7.26 23.72 18.29
N ALA A 392 6.92 23.09 19.42
CA ALA A 392 7.91 22.49 20.30
C ALA A 392 8.69 21.37 19.59
N LEU A 393 8.00 20.52 18.83
CA LEU A 393 8.59 19.44 18.04
C LEU A 393 9.51 19.98 16.95
N ASN A 394 9.09 21.01 16.23
CA ASN A 394 9.93 21.72 15.26
C ASN A 394 11.18 22.33 15.89
N ASN A 395 11.06 22.92 17.07
CA ASN A 395 12.20 23.52 17.78
C ASN A 395 13.17 22.45 18.28
N LEU A 396 12.68 21.30 18.74
CA LEU A 396 13.52 20.15 19.09
C LEU A 396 14.34 19.69 17.88
N GLN A 397 13.70 19.52 16.72
CA GLN A 397 14.40 19.12 15.49
C GLN A 397 15.50 20.11 15.08
N LYS A 398 15.28 21.42 15.26
CA LYS A 398 16.28 22.46 14.93
C LYS A 398 17.48 22.46 15.88
N ASN A 399 17.30 22.09 17.14
CA ASN A 399 18.34 22.09 18.16
C ASN A 399 19.17 20.79 18.11
N LYS A 400 20.08 20.70 17.12
CA LYS A 400 20.89 19.51 16.76
C LYS A 400 21.79 18.93 17.85
N ASP A 401 22.03 19.67 18.94
CA ASP A 401 22.98 19.30 20.00
C ASP A 401 22.41 18.32 21.05
N LYS A 402 21.11 18.02 20.99
CA LYS A 402 20.46 17.02 21.86
C LYS A 402 19.85 15.94 20.98
N VAL A 403 20.55 14.80 20.87
CA VAL A 403 20.11 13.50 20.31
C VAL A 403 18.72 13.57 19.67
N SER A 404 18.64 14.00 18.40
CA SER A 404 17.37 13.96 17.67
C SER A 404 17.17 12.54 17.17
N ASP A 405 16.60 11.70 18.01
CA ASP A 405 16.19 10.36 17.61
C ASP A 405 15.14 10.48 16.50
N SER A 406 15.46 9.96 15.31
CA SER A 406 14.56 9.97 14.16
C SER A 406 13.24 9.28 14.49
N GLU A 407 13.28 8.21 15.30
CA GLU A 407 12.09 7.48 15.72
C GLU A 407 11.17 8.37 16.56
N LEU A 408 11.73 9.11 17.51
CA LEU A 408 10.98 10.07 18.34
C LEU A 408 10.32 11.16 17.47
N LEU A 409 11.03 11.69 16.48
CA LEU A 409 10.51 12.76 15.61
C LEU A 409 9.41 12.24 14.68
N ILE A 410 9.56 11.03 14.13
CA ILE A 410 8.51 10.36 13.35
C ILE A 410 7.28 10.07 14.22
N LYS A 411 7.46 9.49 15.41
CA LYS A 411 6.39 9.31 16.42
C LYS A 411 5.70 10.64 16.74
N GLY A 412 6.47 11.73 16.79
CA GLY A 412 5.95 13.08 16.98
C GLY A 412 5.06 13.58 15.84
N LEU A 413 5.29 13.18 14.58
CA LEU A 413 4.38 13.50 13.47
C LEU A 413 2.99 12.86 13.70
N TYR A 414 2.96 11.61 14.13
CA TYR A 414 1.70 10.95 14.51
C TYR A 414 1.02 11.64 15.69
N GLN A 415 1.77 11.98 16.73
CA GLN A 415 1.25 12.68 17.91
C GLN A 415 0.68 14.06 17.58
N THR A 416 1.23 14.74 16.57
CA THR A 416 0.73 16.05 16.12
C THR A 416 -0.74 16.01 15.71
N PHE A 417 -1.21 14.91 15.12
CA PHE A 417 -2.64 14.72 14.81
C PHE A 417 -3.50 14.86 16.07
N TRP A 418 -3.14 14.16 17.15
CA TRP A 418 -3.90 14.14 18.40
C TRP A 418 -3.86 15.48 19.12
N PHE A 419 -2.69 16.13 19.18
CA PHE A 419 -2.52 17.41 19.85
C PHE A 419 -3.26 18.56 19.15
N LEU A 420 -3.29 18.58 17.82
CA LEU A 420 -3.96 19.64 17.06
C LEU A 420 -5.48 19.45 16.95
N THR A 421 -5.95 18.21 16.85
CA THR A 421 -7.41 17.93 16.85
C THR A 421 -8.03 18.15 18.22
N SER A 422 -7.31 17.82 19.30
CA SER A 422 -7.86 17.76 20.65
C SER A 422 -7.18 18.71 21.65
N SER A 423 -6.76 19.90 21.20
CA SER A 423 -5.99 20.89 21.98
C SER A 423 -6.30 20.95 23.49
N GLY A 424 -5.28 20.80 24.33
CA GLY A 424 -5.36 20.85 25.79
C GLY A 424 -4.24 21.65 26.44
N GLY A 425 -4.18 21.64 27.77
CA GLY A 425 -3.12 22.29 28.55
C GLY A 425 -2.43 21.30 29.50
N VAL A 426 -1.11 21.42 29.68
CA VAL A 426 -0.33 20.65 30.67
C VAL A 426 0.06 21.55 31.83
N TYR A 427 0.01 20.99 33.04
CA TYR A 427 0.76 21.45 34.20
C TYR A 427 1.98 20.54 34.39
N ILE A 428 3.21 21.07 34.38
CA ILE A 428 4.42 20.28 34.66
C ILE A 428 4.76 20.40 36.15
N PRO A 429 4.87 19.28 36.89
CA PRO A 429 5.38 19.29 38.25
C PRO A 429 6.84 19.78 38.31
N PRO A 430 7.24 20.48 39.37
CA PRO A 430 8.59 21.05 39.50
C PRO A 430 9.70 20.02 39.79
N ASN A 431 9.38 18.74 40.03
CA ASN A 431 10.34 17.71 40.45
C ASN A 431 10.49 16.62 39.39
N ASP A 432 11.73 16.30 38.98
CA ASP A 432 12.08 15.27 38.01
C ASP A 432 11.65 13.84 38.41
N ASP A 433 11.63 13.54 39.70
CA ASP A 433 11.15 12.23 40.19
C ASP A 433 9.61 12.14 40.10
N GLN A 434 8.92 13.28 40.22
CA GLN A 434 7.48 13.39 39.95
C GLN A 434 7.14 13.41 38.46
N ILE A 435 8.12 13.39 37.56
CA ILE A 435 7.89 13.15 36.13
C ILE A 435 7.93 11.64 35.86
N LYS A 436 8.79 10.90 36.56
CA LYS A 436 8.97 9.45 36.41
C LYS A 436 7.90 8.61 37.13
N ASP A 437 7.41 9.07 38.27
CA ASP A 437 6.45 8.33 39.09
C ASP A 437 4.96 8.58 38.74
N PHE A 438 4.65 9.33 37.68
CA PHE A 438 3.37 10.04 37.65
C PHE A 438 2.50 9.93 36.39
N VAL A 439 1.31 9.40 36.69
CA VAL A 439 0.00 9.48 36.04
C VAL A 439 -0.55 10.94 35.90
N ALA A 440 0.17 11.97 36.37
CA ALA A 440 -0.38 13.33 36.58
C ALA A 440 0.34 14.48 35.87
N LEU A 441 0.70 14.34 34.59
CA LEU A 441 0.36 15.47 33.72
C LEU A 441 -1.14 15.36 33.47
N ASN A 442 -1.93 16.19 34.17
CA ASN A 442 -3.34 16.39 33.83
C ASN A 442 -3.42 17.14 32.50
N TYR A 443 -3.01 16.50 31.38
CA TYR A 443 -3.32 17.05 30.07
C TYR A 443 -4.80 16.85 29.82
N GLN A 444 -5.56 17.91 30.02
CA GLN A 444 -6.97 17.92 29.71
C GLN A 444 -7.12 18.25 28.23
N PHE A 445 -7.22 17.22 27.40
CA PHE A 445 -7.63 17.36 26.00
C PHE A 445 -9.00 18.04 25.94
N LYS A 446 -9.13 19.15 25.20
CA LYS A 446 -10.48 19.59 24.81
C LYS A 446 -11.11 18.50 23.96
N HIS A 447 -12.41 18.33 24.10
CA HIS A 447 -13.16 17.35 23.33
C HIS A 447 -12.95 17.55 21.82
N PHE A 448 -12.53 16.46 21.18
CA PHE A 448 -12.63 16.22 19.75
C PHE A 448 -13.39 14.91 19.54
N ASP A 449 -14.37 14.91 18.64
CA ASP A 449 -15.18 13.74 18.34
C ASP A 449 -14.51 12.92 17.23
N TYR A 450 -13.72 11.92 17.62
CA TYR A 450 -13.10 10.99 16.66
C TYR A 450 -14.13 10.05 16.02
N LYS A 451 -15.38 10.01 16.50
CA LYS A 451 -16.49 9.27 15.86
C LYS A 451 -17.25 10.14 14.86
N LYS A 452 -16.86 11.41 14.67
CA LYS A 452 -17.54 12.36 13.77
C LYS A 452 -17.64 11.81 12.34
N THR A 453 -16.60 11.13 11.86
CA THR A 453 -16.55 10.59 10.50
C THR A 453 -15.91 9.20 10.48
N GLY A 454 -16.28 8.38 9.49
CA GLY A 454 -15.72 7.03 9.34
C GLY A 454 -14.22 7.05 9.09
N TYR A 455 -13.76 7.99 8.26
CA TYR A 455 -12.34 8.19 8.00
C TYR A 455 -11.53 8.55 9.25
N ILE A 456 -11.97 9.55 10.04
CA ILE A 456 -11.23 10.01 11.22
C ILE A 456 -11.17 8.91 12.27
N PHE A 457 -12.26 8.16 12.45
CA PHE A 457 -12.29 7.03 13.37
C PHE A 457 -11.26 5.98 12.99
N GLU A 458 -11.25 5.56 11.71
CA GLU A 458 -10.32 4.54 11.23
C GLU A 458 -8.87 5.02 11.24
N LEU A 459 -8.59 6.26 10.81
CA LEU A 459 -7.24 6.82 10.90
C LEU A 459 -6.73 6.79 12.34
N ALA A 460 -7.52 7.34 13.28
CA ALA A 460 -7.16 7.42 14.69
C ALA A 460 -6.93 6.03 15.30
N ARG A 461 -7.75 5.04 14.92
CA ARG A 461 -7.61 3.64 15.34
C ARG A 461 -6.28 3.02 14.89
N HIS A 462 -5.90 3.23 13.63
CA HIS A 462 -4.67 2.64 13.06
C HIS A 462 -3.40 3.30 13.59
N ILE A 463 -3.40 4.62 13.80
CA ILE A 463 -2.21 5.33 14.27
C ILE A 463 -2.06 5.34 15.79
N TYR A 464 -3.05 4.86 16.56
CA TYR A 464 -3.07 4.97 18.02
C TYR A 464 -1.82 4.36 18.65
N ASN A 465 -1.51 3.09 18.34
CA ASN A 465 -0.37 2.41 18.97
C ASN A 465 0.96 3.02 18.52
N THR A 466 1.11 3.39 17.24
CA THR A 466 2.28 4.14 16.76
C THR A 466 2.44 5.48 17.45
N SER A 467 1.33 6.13 17.85
CA SER A 467 1.35 7.40 18.54
C SER A 467 1.71 7.28 20.03
N PHE A 468 1.39 6.15 20.67
CA PHE A 468 1.38 6.06 22.15
C PHE A 468 2.21 4.95 22.75
N LEU A 469 2.26 3.77 22.14
CA LEU A 469 3.07 2.68 22.64
C LEU A 469 4.50 2.83 22.11
N ASP A 470 5.49 2.37 22.87
CA ASP A 470 6.84 2.20 22.34
C ASP A 470 6.84 0.98 21.41
N ALA A 471 7.62 1.05 20.32
CA ALA A 471 7.72 -0.01 19.31
C ALA A 471 8.39 -1.31 19.84
N HIS A 472 8.52 -1.44 21.16
CA HIS A 472 9.09 -2.57 21.86
C HIS A 472 8.12 -3.08 22.92
N ALA A 473 7.14 -3.86 22.47
CA ALA A 473 6.46 -4.87 23.28
C ALA A 473 6.64 -6.23 22.59
#